data_AF-A0A8T0N1D0-F1
#
_entry.id   AF-A0A8T0N1D0-F1
#
_cell.length_a   1.000
_cell.length_b   1.000
_cell.length_c   1.000
_cell.angle_alpha   90.00
_cell.angle_beta   90.00
_cell.angle_gamma   90.00
#
_symmetry.space_group_name_H-M   'P 1'
#
loop_
_entity.id
_entity.type
_entity.pdbx_description
1 polymer ?
#
loop_
_entity_poly.entity_id
_entity_poly.type
_entity_poly.pdbx_seq_one_letter_code
_entity_poly.pdbx_strand_id
1 'polypeptide(L)'
;MDSCSTDESCSGLSPAARQRKAAAGGGGRVMCDGMTFTLTEGNEVAEVVRGAAAPCVLGSESFFDAGTGTRHHFVDVQGEAEAMLFLVSVREDQRRIVAIRRF
;
A
#
# COMPACT_ATOMS: atom_id res chain seq x y z
N MET A 1 -41.50 20.87 -18.90
CA MET A 1 -41.06 21.14 -17.53
C MET A 1 -40.48 19.86 -16.98
N ASP A 2 -39.17 19.75 -17.20
CA ASP A 2 -38.12 19.38 -16.24
C ASP A 2 -38.25 18.13 -15.36
N SER A 3 -37.26 17.27 -15.57
CA SER A 3 -36.79 16.14 -14.76
C SER A 3 -36.63 16.46 -13.27
N CYS A 4 -36.80 15.45 -12.41
CA CYS A 4 -35.85 15.23 -11.32
C CYS A 4 -35.82 13.74 -10.94
N SER A 5 -34.88 13.02 -11.56
CA SER A 5 -34.28 11.83 -10.97
C SER A 5 -33.44 12.29 -9.77
N THR A 6 -33.61 11.67 -8.61
CA THR A 6 -32.56 11.69 -7.59
C THR A 6 -32.30 10.28 -7.13
N ASP A 7 -31.10 9.86 -7.49
CA ASP A 7 -30.44 8.60 -7.27
C ASP A 7 -30.27 8.34 -5.76
N GLU A 8 -30.97 7.34 -5.24
CA GLU A 8 -30.48 6.60 -4.08
C GLU A 8 -29.69 5.40 -4.63
N SER A 9 -28.46 5.65 -5.07
CA SER A 9 -27.49 4.58 -5.25
C SER A 9 -26.47 4.64 -4.13
N CYS A 10 -26.90 4.18 -2.96
CA CYS A 10 -26.01 3.59 -1.96
C CYS A 10 -25.47 2.26 -2.52
N SER A 11 -24.74 2.32 -3.63
CA SER A 11 -24.11 1.16 -4.25
C SER A 11 -22.73 1.00 -3.62
N GLY A 12 -22.62 -0.08 -2.84
CA GLY A 12 -21.47 -0.44 -2.04
C GLY A 12 -20.13 -0.19 -2.72
N LEU A 13 -19.29 0.59 -2.03
CA LEU A 13 -17.85 0.55 -2.20
C LEU A 13 -17.41 -0.86 -1.83
N SER A 14 -17.48 -1.77 -2.81
CA SER A 14 -16.81 -3.06 -2.71
C SER A 14 -15.34 -2.75 -2.47
N PRO A 15 -14.71 -3.22 -1.37
CA PRO A 15 -13.27 -3.24 -1.32
C PRO A 15 -12.89 -4.18 -2.46
N ALA A 16 -12.35 -3.61 -3.54
CA ALA A 16 -11.83 -4.40 -4.64
C ALA A 16 -10.72 -5.27 -4.03
N ALA A 17 -11.08 -6.52 -3.72
CA ALA A 17 -10.18 -7.58 -3.34
C ALA A 17 -9.32 -7.89 -4.56
N ARG A 18 -8.37 -6.99 -4.83
CA ARG A 18 -7.33 -7.16 -5.81
C ARG A 18 -6.38 -8.19 -5.21
N GLN A 19 -6.69 -9.47 -5.40
CA GLN A 19 -5.69 -10.53 -5.33
C GLN A 19 -4.62 -10.19 -6.38
N ARG A 20 -3.60 -9.45 -5.96
CA ARG A 20 -2.44 -9.15 -6.79
C ARG A 20 -1.43 -10.26 -6.55
N LYS A 21 -1.36 -11.15 -7.54
CA LYS A 21 -0.25 -12.08 -7.78
C LYS A 21 1.08 -11.34 -7.51
N ALA A 22 1.84 -11.79 -6.52
CA ALA A 22 3.15 -11.23 -6.22
C ALA A 22 4.03 -11.32 -7.47
N ALA A 23 4.25 -10.17 -8.11
CA ALA A 23 5.04 -10.06 -9.32
C ALA A 23 6.49 -9.79 -8.91
N ALA A 24 7.36 -10.76 -9.17
CA ALA A 24 8.80 -10.62 -9.01
C ALA A 24 9.33 -9.63 -10.05
N GLY A 25 9.51 -8.38 -9.66
CA GLY A 25 10.06 -7.34 -10.51
C GLY A 25 10.90 -6.35 -9.71
N GLY A 26 12.23 -6.55 -9.73
CA GLY A 26 13.32 -5.54 -9.59
C GLY A 26 13.30 -4.48 -8.49
N GLY A 27 12.29 -4.42 -7.64
CA GLY A 27 12.13 -3.44 -6.57
C GLY A 27 12.78 -3.91 -5.28
N GLY A 28 13.62 -3.07 -4.68
CA GLY A 28 14.36 -3.41 -3.45
C GLY A 28 13.43 -3.91 -2.35
N ARG A 29 13.83 -5.01 -1.68
CA ARG A 29 13.17 -5.53 -0.48
C ARG A 29 13.81 -4.89 0.75
N VAL A 30 12.99 -4.44 1.69
CA VAL A 30 13.47 -3.86 2.96
C VAL A 30 12.75 -4.54 4.12
N MET A 31 13.51 -4.92 5.16
CA MET A 31 12.98 -5.56 6.36
C MET A 31 12.86 -4.55 7.50
N CYS A 32 11.71 -4.51 8.18
CA CYS A 32 11.45 -3.69 9.36
C CYS A 32 10.51 -4.45 10.30
N ASP A 33 10.81 -4.54 11.60
CA ASP A 33 9.99 -5.24 12.61
C ASP A 33 9.58 -6.69 12.24
N GLY A 34 10.45 -7.42 11.53
CA GLY A 34 10.13 -8.78 11.07
C GLY A 34 9.21 -8.84 9.86
N MET A 35 8.85 -7.69 9.29
CA MET A 35 8.07 -7.51 8.07
C MET A 35 8.98 -7.21 6.89
N THR A 36 8.74 -7.86 5.76
CA THR A 36 9.41 -7.53 4.49
C THR A 36 8.50 -6.69 3.62
N PHE A 37 8.95 -5.50 3.23
CA PHE A 37 8.28 -4.62 2.26
C PHE A 37 8.93 -4.79 0.89
N THR A 38 8.10 -4.91 -0.16
CA THR A 38 8.57 -5.02 -1.54
C THR A 38 7.96 -3.93 -2.40
N LEU A 39 8.76 -3.39 -3.31
CA LEU A 39 8.27 -2.45 -4.31
C LEU A 39 7.80 -3.23 -5.55
N THR A 40 6.59 -2.93 -6.01
CA THR A 40 6.06 -3.48 -7.26
C THR A 40 6.57 -2.71 -8.48
N GLU A 41 6.33 -3.27 -9.66
CA GLU A 41 6.65 -2.65 -10.94
C GLU A 41 5.97 -1.28 -11.15
N GLY A 42 4.83 -1.03 -10.48
CA GLY A 42 4.11 0.23 -10.54
C GLY A 42 4.59 1.30 -9.55
N ASN A 43 5.72 1.09 -8.86
CA ASN A 43 6.15 1.89 -7.70
C ASN A 43 5.15 1.87 -6.54
N GLU A 44 4.18 0.97 -6.54
CA GLU A 44 3.34 0.71 -5.37
C GLU A 44 4.08 -0.23 -4.42
N VAL A 45 3.88 -0.07 -3.11
CA VAL A 45 4.43 -0.99 -2.11
C VAL A 45 3.47 -2.17 -1.96
N ALA A 46 3.90 -3.37 -2.32
CA ALA A 46 3.12 -4.57 -2.11
C ALA A 46 3.92 -5.62 -1.35
N GLU A 47 3.20 -6.31 -0.48
CA GLU A 47 3.64 -7.43 0.33
C GLU A 47 4.37 -7.02 1.62
N VAL A 48 3.72 -7.37 2.73
CA VAL A 48 4.24 -7.35 4.10
C VAL A 48 4.15 -8.78 4.61
N VAL A 49 5.26 -9.51 4.68
CA VAL A 49 5.29 -10.87 5.24
C VAL A 49 5.95 -10.83 6.62
N ARG A 50 5.21 -11.25 7.65
CA ARG A 50 5.73 -11.61 8.98
C ARG A 50 5.77 -13.14 9.03
N GLY A 51 6.82 -13.72 9.61
CA GLY A 51 7.08 -15.16 9.54
C GLY A 51 5.89 -16.04 9.96
N ALA A 52 5.73 -17.17 9.26
CA ALA A 52 4.78 -18.29 9.45
C ALA A 52 3.26 -17.99 9.48
N ALA A 53 2.82 -16.79 9.87
CA ALA A 53 1.42 -16.33 9.78
C ALA A 53 1.39 -15.01 8.99
N ALA A 54 0.66 -15.00 7.87
CA ALA A 54 0.70 -13.92 6.90
C ALA A 54 -0.07 -12.68 7.41
N PRO A 55 0.59 -11.53 7.66
CA PRO A 55 -0.10 -10.26 7.80
C PRO A 55 -0.85 -9.93 6.51
N CYS A 56 -2.05 -9.38 6.63
CA CYS A 56 -2.81 -8.90 5.48
C CYS A 56 -2.66 -7.37 5.39
N VAL A 57 -2.21 -6.89 4.22
CA VAL A 57 -2.23 -5.46 3.90
C VAL A 57 -3.67 -5.11 3.54
N LEU A 58 -4.29 -4.20 4.29
CA LEU A 58 -5.70 -3.85 4.11
C LEU A 58 -5.94 -2.65 3.20
N GLY A 59 -4.94 -1.78 3.07
CA GLY A 59 -5.05 -0.60 2.22
C GLY A 59 -3.73 0.14 2.15
N SER A 60 -3.47 0.76 0.99
CA SER A 60 -2.38 1.71 0.85
C SER A 60 -2.89 3.03 0.29
N GLU A 61 -2.76 4.10 1.06
CA GLU A 61 -2.91 5.46 0.54
C GLU A 61 -1.54 6.00 0.15
N SER A 62 -1.47 6.90 -0.82
CA SER A 62 -0.19 7.50 -1.21
C SER A 62 -0.29 8.96 -1.63
N PHE A 63 0.78 9.70 -1.37
CA PHE A 63 0.96 11.06 -1.86
C PHE A 63 2.36 11.24 -2.44
N PHE A 64 2.49 12.16 -3.40
CA PHE A 64 3.76 12.43 -4.09
C PHE A 64 4.33 13.78 -3.65
N ASP A 65 5.57 13.77 -3.20
CA ASP A 65 6.38 14.96 -2.96
C ASP A 65 7.25 15.25 -4.19
N ALA A 66 6.81 16.22 -4.98
CA ALA A 66 7.52 16.65 -6.19
C ALA A 66 8.87 17.35 -5.89
N GLY A 67 9.03 17.92 -4.68
CA GLY A 67 10.29 18.58 -4.29
C GLY A 67 11.43 17.59 -4.10
N THR A 68 11.12 16.37 -3.67
CA THR A 68 12.11 15.30 -3.45
C THR A 68 12.05 14.16 -4.47
N GLY A 69 11.03 14.13 -5.32
CA GLY A 69 10.76 13.03 -6.24
C GLY A 69 10.37 11.74 -5.52
N THR A 70 9.73 11.86 -4.36
CA THR A 70 9.44 10.74 -3.45
C THR A 70 7.93 10.52 -3.36
N ARG A 71 7.48 9.29 -3.57
CA ARG A 71 6.12 8.87 -3.21
C ARG A 71 6.12 8.26 -1.82
N HIS A 72 5.20 8.70 -0.99
CA HIS A 72 5.00 8.19 0.35
C HIS A 72 3.73 7.35 0.39
N HIS A 73 3.84 6.14 0.92
CA HIS A 73 2.75 5.18 1.04
C HIS A 73 2.44 4.95 2.52
N PHE A 74 1.19 5.15 2.93
CA PHE A 74 0.68 4.69 4.21
C PHE A 74 0.19 3.25 4.03
N VAL A 75 0.77 2.31 4.76
CA VAL A 75 0.44 0.89 4.67
C VAL A 75 -0.16 0.44 5.99
N ASP A 76 -1.45 0.10 5.97
CA ASP A 76 -2.13 -0.53 7.10
C ASP A 76 -1.95 -2.05 7.02
N VAL A 77 -1.31 -2.59 8.05
CA VAL A 77 -0.99 -4.00 8.21
C VAL A 77 -1.77 -4.53 9.40
N GLN A 78 -2.74 -5.41 9.15
CA GLN A 78 -3.36 -6.16 10.23
C GLN A 78 -2.62 -7.48 10.45
N GLY A 79 -2.04 -7.61 11.64
CA GLY A 79 -1.63 -8.88 12.20
C GLY A 79 -2.71 -9.44 13.12
N GLU A 80 -2.60 -10.72 13.44
CA GLU A 80 -3.53 -11.45 14.32
C GLU A 80 -3.77 -10.77 15.69
N ALA A 81 -2.76 -10.08 16.23
CA ALA A 81 -2.81 -9.46 17.55
C ALA A 81 -2.75 -7.92 17.53
N GLU A 82 -2.25 -7.32 16.45
CA GLU A 82 -1.97 -5.89 16.36
C GLU A 82 -2.21 -5.37 14.94
N ALA A 83 -2.86 -4.22 14.83
CA ALA A 83 -2.86 -3.41 13.62
C ALA A 83 -1.66 -2.45 13.67
N MET A 84 -0.92 -2.35 12.57
CA MET A 84 0.29 -1.55 12.46
C MET A 84 0.22 -0.66 11.23
N LEU A 85 0.55 0.62 11.40
CA LEU A 85 0.61 1.59 10.32
C LEU A 85 2.06 1.94 10.00
N PHE A 86 2.43 1.87 8.72
CA PHE A 86 3.76 2.23 8.24
C PHE A 86 3.70 3.37 7.22
N LEU A 87 4.67 4.28 7.28
CA LEU A 87 5.02 5.18 6.18
C LEU A 87 6.22 4.60 5.42
N VAL A 88 6.00 4.22 4.16
CA VAL A 88 7.03 3.73 3.25
C VAL A 88 7.31 4.78 2.19
N SER A 89 8.55 5.24 2.10
CA SER A 89 8.96 6.29 1.17
C SER A 89 9.75 5.69 0.02
N VAL A 90 9.33 5.98 -1.21
CA VAL A 90 9.86 5.41 -2.45
C VAL A 90 10.35 6.55 -3.34
N ARG A 91 11.61 6.47 -3.76
CA ARG A 91 12.15 7.31 -4.84
C ARG A 91 11.70 6.75 -6.18
N GLU A 92 10.82 7.46 -6.88
CA GLU A 92 10.21 6.97 -8.12
C GLU A 92 11.22 6.84 -9.27
N ASP A 93 12.19 7.76 -9.33
CA ASP A 93 13.29 7.79 -10.31
C ASP A 93 14.21 6.56 -10.20
N GLN A 94 14.42 6.09 -8.97
CA GLN A 94 15.33 4.99 -8.64
C GLN A 94 14.60 3.66 -8.42
N ARG A 95 13.25 3.68 -8.40
CA ARG A 95 12.41 2.53 -8.04
C ARG A 95 12.89 1.86 -6.75
N ARG A 96 13.13 2.68 -5.72
CA ARG A 96 13.79 2.25 -4.49
C ARG A 96 13.08 2.76 -3.24
N ILE A 97 12.85 1.87 -2.28
CA ILE A 97 12.45 2.24 -0.93
C ILE A 97 13.63 2.93 -0.25
N VAL A 98 13.43 4.17 0.21
CA VAL A 98 14.48 4.99 0.85
C VAL A 98 14.26 5.20 2.34
N ALA A 99 13.02 5.03 2.83
CA ALA A 99 12.73 5.08 4.25
C ALA A 99 11.49 4.25 4.60
N ILE A 100 11.49 3.66 5.80
CA ILE A 100 10.34 3.01 6.41
C ILE A 100 10.23 3.53 7.85
N ARG A 101 9.02 3.91 8.25
CA ARG A 101 8.73 4.35 9.62
C ARG A 101 7.43 3.73 10.10
N ARG A 102 7.44 3.17 11.32
CA ARG A 102 6.25 2.73 12.05
C ARG A 102 5.67 3.87 12.88
N PHE A 103 4.35 3.94 13.00
CA PHE A 103 3.64 4.86 13.90
C PHE A 103 3.14 4.14 15.15
#